data_AF-A0A212CQC9-F1
#
_entry.id   AF-A0A212CQC9-F1
#
_cell.length_a   1.000
_cell.length_b   1.000
_cell.length_c   1.000
_cell.angle_alpha   90.00
_cell.angle_beta   90.00
_cell.angle_gamma   90.00
#
_symmetry.space_group_name_H-M   'P 1'
#
loop_
_entity.id
_entity.type
_entity.pdbx_description
1 polymer ?
#
loop_
_entity_poly.entity_id
_entity_poly.type
_entity_poly.pdbx_seq_one_letter_code
_entity_poly.pdbx_strand_id
1 'polypeptide(L)'
;RCSKDKVRIENGFLSESAFTYPLNKQTEYKCKPGYVTEDGKTSGLITCLQNGWSAQPVCIKSCDRPVFEKARAKSDGTWFRLNHRLDYECLDGYENRDGRTAGSIVCGQNGWSDKAACYERECSIPEMDTYLNAYPRKETFKVGDVLKFSCSQGRIMVGADSVQCYHFGWSPKLPTCKEGKVKSCAPPPQLLNGKGKEIHKEEYAHNEVVEYACNPRFLMKGSHKIQCVDGEWTALPVCIEEERTCGDIPDTDHGDVKPSVPPYHHGDSVEFSCREAFTMIGPRFITCISGEWTQPPQCLAKDELKKCKWSKLFPPDGELAHKIGYDHNTNKSYQCRGKSELKHSICINGKWDPKVACKEEAQIQPCPPPPHIPNGRDMTTTVKYQDGEKISILCKENYLIQDAEEIVCKDGRWQSIPRCIEKIGCSQPPQIDHGTISSSSSAEERREIHEQRLYAHGTNLNYTCEEGFEISEHNVIICQMGKWSSPPQCVGLPCGHPPYILNGVVSHKKDSYQYGEEVTYDCDEGFGTDGPASMRCLGGKWSLPQDCINVSCVNPPQVENAVIQNQKSRYQSGEKARYECIGNYDLFGEIDVVCLNGTWTKPPQCK
;
A
#
# COMPACT_ATOMS: atom_id res chain seq x y z
N ARG A 1 -9.90 41.60 36.22
CA ARG A 1 -8.47 41.48 35.83
C ARG A 1 -7.93 40.22 36.49
N CYS A 2 -7.14 39.41 35.77
CA CYS A 2 -6.52 38.20 36.31
C CYS A 2 -5.08 38.48 36.72
N SER A 3 -4.64 37.89 37.84
CA SER A 3 -3.24 37.97 38.30
C SER A 3 -2.46 36.74 37.83
N LYS A 4 -1.18 36.94 37.49
CA LYS A 4 -0.24 35.87 37.13
C LYS A 4 -0.05 34.86 38.27
N ASP A 5 -0.02 35.31 39.52
CA ASP A 5 0.22 34.43 40.69
C ASP A 5 -0.93 33.46 40.97
N LYS A 6 -2.11 33.71 40.37
CA LYS A 6 -3.30 32.87 40.52
C LYS A 6 -3.41 31.77 39.45
N VAL A 7 -2.47 31.69 38.50
CA VAL A 7 -2.38 30.57 37.55
C VAL A 7 -1.12 29.76 37.84
N ARG A 8 -1.32 28.51 38.23
CA ARG A 8 -0.24 27.55 38.45
C ARG A 8 -0.16 26.64 37.23
N ILE A 9 0.90 26.77 36.45
CA ILE A 9 1.18 25.90 35.32
C ILE A 9 2.25 24.91 35.76
N GLU A 10 1.83 23.69 36.09
CA GLU A 10 2.77 22.65 36.46
C GLU A 10 3.63 22.28 35.24
N ASN A 11 4.95 22.33 35.39
CA ASN A 11 5.91 22.10 34.31
C ASN A 11 5.76 23.03 33.08
N GLY A 12 5.23 24.24 33.27
CA GLY A 12 5.18 25.29 32.24
C GLY A 12 5.23 26.70 32.82
N PHE A 13 5.07 27.71 31.97
CA PHE A 13 5.10 29.12 32.34
C PHE A 13 4.33 29.98 31.32
N LEU A 14 3.85 31.15 31.73
CA LEU A 14 3.27 32.12 30.80
C LEU A 14 4.36 32.79 29.96
N SER A 15 4.17 32.85 28.63
CA SER A 15 5.11 33.48 27.69
C SER A 15 5.28 34.98 27.94
N GLU A 16 4.21 35.64 28.39
CA GLU A 16 4.20 37.08 28.64
C GLU A 16 4.71 37.45 30.04
N SER A 17 5.39 38.60 30.14
CA SER A 17 5.94 39.14 31.39
C SER A 17 4.95 40.00 32.20
N ALA A 18 3.74 40.21 31.69
CA ALA A 18 2.72 41.03 32.35
C ALA A 18 2.27 40.42 33.69
N PHE A 19 2.13 41.27 34.71
CA PHE A 19 1.73 40.84 36.07
C PHE A 19 0.20 40.73 36.23
N THR A 20 -0.56 41.53 35.46
CA THR A 20 -2.02 41.51 35.45
C THR A 20 -2.57 41.57 34.03
N TYR A 21 -3.64 40.82 33.78
CA TYR A 21 -4.26 40.68 32.46
C TYR A 21 -5.67 41.29 32.45
N PRO A 22 -6.03 42.10 31.45
CA PRO A 22 -7.38 42.62 31.29
C PRO A 22 -8.38 41.49 30.99
N LEU A 23 -9.66 41.73 31.27
CA LEU A 23 -10.73 40.78 30.99
C LEU A 23 -10.77 40.48 29.48
N ASN A 24 -11.04 39.23 29.12
CA ASN A 24 -11.05 38.70 27.74
C ASN A 24 -9.68 38.69 27.03
N LYS A 25 -8.58 39.01 27.72
CA LYS A 25 -7.24 38.87 27.13
C LYS A 25 -6.85 37.39 27.07
N GLN A 26 -6.52 36.94 25.85
CA GLN A 26 -5.82 35.68 25.61
C GLN A 26 -4.31 35.89 25.71
N THR A 27 -3.64 34.97 26.38
CA THR A 27 -2.18 34.92 26.51
C THR A 27 -1.70 33.49 26.26
N GLU A 28 -0.48 33.37 25.74
CA GLU A 28 0.17 32.08 25.51
C GLU A 28 0.90 31.61 26.77
N TYR A 29 0.83 30.31 27.04
CA TYR A 29 1.73 29.62 27.96
C TYR A 29 2.58 28.59 27.21
N LYS A 30 3.80 28.38 27.70
CA LYS A 30 4.77 27.42 27.17
C LYS A 30 5.03 26.33 28.19
N CYS A 31 5.07 25.09 27.71
CA CYS A 31 5.54 23.97 28.51
C CYS A 31 7.07 23.96 28.57
N LYS A 32 7.63 23.46 29.67
CA LYS A 32 9.08 23.27 29.82
C LYS A 32 9.55 22.18 28.84
N PRO A 33 10.83 22.17 28.44
CA PRO A 33 11.39 21.10 27.60
C PRO A 33 11.08 19.70 28.15
N GLY A 34 10.61 18.81 27.28
CA GLY A 34 10.14 17.46 27.65
C GLY A 34 8.71 17.41 28.19
N TYR A 35 7.93 18.48 28.04
CA TYR A 35 6.51 18.53 28.34
C TYR A 35 5.73 19.18 27.20
N VAL A 36 4.51 18.72 26.97
CA VAL A 36 3.59 19.22 25.94
C VAL A 36 2.19 19.43 26.50
N THR A 37 1.35 20.16 25.80
CA THR A 37 -0.08 20.31 26.08
C THR A 37 -0.84 19.01 25.79
N GLU A 38 -2.12 18.91 26.18
CA GLU A 38 -2.96 17.74 25.89
C GLU A 38 -3.08 17.43 24.39
N ASP A 39 -3.02 18.46 23.53
CA ASP A 39 -3.03 18.37 22.08
C ASP A 39 -1.62 18.20 21.45
N GLY A 40 -0.59 17.99 22.28
CA GLY A 40 0.77 17.65 21.82
C GLY A 40 1.62 18.82 21.35
N LYS A 41 1.23 20.06 21.68
CA LYS A 41 1.98 21.27 21.33
C LYS A 41 2.90 21.70 22.47
N THR A 42 3.93 22.48 22.15
CA THR A 42 4.85 23.04 23.14
C THR A 42 4.29 24.29 23.82
N SER A 43 3.22 24.87 23.28
CA SER A 43 2.51 26.02 23.84
C SER A 43 1.01 25.93 23.61
N GLY A 44 0.25 26.64 24.44
CA GLY A 44 -1.21 26.73 24.36
C GLY A 44 -1.71 28.11 24.78
N LEU A 45 -3.01 28.35 24.63
CA LEU A 45 -3.65 29.63 24.95
C LEU A 45 -4.50 29.50 26.22
N ILE A 46 -4.50 30.55 27.02
CA ILE A 46 -5.37 30.69 28.20
C ILE A 46 -6.02 32.08 28.21
N THR A 47 -7.28 32.18 28.62
CA THR A 47 -8.06 33.42 28.60
C THR A 47 -8.40 33.89 30.00
N CYS A 48 -8.27 35.20 30.26
CA CYS A 48 -8.74 35.82 31.50
C CYS A 48 -10.26 36.08 31.43
N LEU A 49 -11.05 35.35 32.21
CA LEU A 49 -12.51 35.49 32.32
C LEU A 49 -12.92 36.31 33.56
N GLN A 50 -14.21 36.57 33.70
CA GLN A 50 -14.78 37.34 34.80
C GLN A 50 -14.59 36.67 36.18
N ASN A 51 -14.58 35.33 36.21
CA ASN A 51 -14.40 34.53 37.43
C ASN A 51 -12.96 33.99 37.62
N GLY A 52 -11.98 34.46 36.82
CA GLY A 52 -10.60 33.96 36.85
C GLY A 52 -10.14 33.42 35.50
N TRP A 53 -9.13 32.56 35.49
CA TRP A 53 -8.63 31.96 34.25
C TRP A 53 -9.55 30.84 33.73
N SER A 54 -9.64 30.67 32.40
CA SER A 54 -10.59 29.75 31.75
C SER A 54 -10.43 28.27 32.11
N ALA A 55 -9.24 27.71 31.95
CA ALA A 55 -8.89 26.33 32.32
C ALA A 55 -7.44 26.32 32.80
N GLN A 56 -7.11 25.51 33.81
CA GLN A 56 -5.74 25.41 34.29
C GLN A 56 -4.88 24.69 33.25
N PRO A 57 -3.79 25.31 32.76
CA PRO A 57 -2.91 24.68 31.78
C PRO A 57 -2.18 23.48 32.38
N VAL A 58 -2.25 22.34 31.70
CA VAL A 58 -1.54 21.11 32.09
C VAL A 58 -0.47 20.82 31.05
N CYS A 59 0.78 20.72 31.50
CA CYS A 59 1.88 20.25 30.68
C CYS A 59 2.19 18.80 31.07
N ILE A 60 1.94 17.87 30.16
CA ILE A 60 2.17 16.44 30.34
C ILE A 60 3.58 16.06 29.90
N LYS A 61 4.23 15.16 30.64
CA LYS A 61 5.56 14.66 30.29
C LYS A 61 5.51 13.90 28.96
N SER A 62 6.43 14.21 28.06
CA SER A 62 6.53 13.58 26.75
C SER A 62 7.97 13.41 26.27
N CYS A 63 8.13 12.57 25.25
CA CYS A 63 9.35 12.43 24.47
C CYS A 63 9.07 12.83 23.02
N ASP A 64 9.94 13.64 22.43
CA ASP A 64 9.88 13.94 21.01
C ASP A 64 10.31 12.73 20.18
N ARG A 65 9.89 12.68 18.92
CA ARG A 65 10.33 11.64 17.99
C ARG A 65 11.87 11.62 17.92
N PRO A 66 12.52 10.47 18.22
CA PRO A 66 13.96 10.38 18.19
C PRO A 66 14.47 10.42 16.74
N VAL A 67 15.73 10.81 16.58
CA VAL A 67 16.41 10.75 15.29
C VAL A 67 16.80 9.31 15.01
N PHE A 68 16.36 8.78 13.88
CA PHE A 68 16.66 7.41 13.45
C PHE A 68 17.90 7.42 12.55
N GLU A 69 19.01 6.88 13.05
CA GLU A 69 20.23 6.65 12.28
C GLU A 69 20.14 5.28 11.62
N LYS A 70 19.95 5.25 10.29
CA LYS A 70 19.85 4.01 9.51
C LYS A 70 18.71 3.09 9.99
N ALA A 71 17.62 3.68 10.44
CA ALA A 71 16.41 3.01 10.91
C ALA A 71 15.15 3.74 10.44
N ARG A 72 14.00 3.07 10.49
CA ARG A 72 12.66 3.58 10.21
C ARG A 72 11.75 3.33 11.41
N ALA A 73 10.99 4.33 11.84
CA ALA A 73 10.00 4.14 12.89
C ALA A 73 8.75 3.47 12.33
N LYS A 74 8.10 2.61 13.11
CA LYS A 74 6.80 1.99 12.74
C LYS A 74 5.60 2.91 12.98
N SER A 75 5.81 4.07 13.59
CA SER A 75 4.77 5.07 13.87
C SER A 75 5.14 6.39 13.22
N ASP A 76 4.15 7.15 12.75
CA ASP A 76 4.31 8.51 12.20
C ASP A 76 4.18 9.60 13.27
N GLY A 77 4.02 9.23 14.54
CA GLY A 77 3.92 10.17 15.66
C GLY A 77 5.16 11.06 15.78
N THR A 78 4.92 12.35 16.04
CA THR A 78 5.98 13.37 16.27
C THR A 78 6.34 13.51 17.75
N TRP A 79 5.49 13.04 18.65
CA TRP A 79 5.69 13.05 20.11
C TRP A 79 4.99 11.85 20.77
N PHE A 80 5.44 11.49 21.97
CA PHE A 80 4.99 10.28 22.67
C PHE A 80 4.84 10.53 24.17
N ARG A 81 3.77 9.99 24.77
CA ARG A 81 3.49 10.10 26.21
C ARG A 81 4.43 9.21 27.03
N LEU A 82 4.56 9.50 28.33
CA LEU A 82 5.28 8.64 29.26
C LEU A 82 4.79 7.18 29.19
N ASN A 83 5.72 6.23 29.26
CA ASN A 83 5.52 4.79 29.10
C ASN A 83 5.06 4.32 27.71
N HIS A 84 4.94 5.21 26.74
CA HIS A 84 4.63 4.82 25.38
C HIS A 84 5.82 4.12 24.72
N ARG A 85 5.56 2.99 24.08
CA ARG A 85 6.55 2.20 23.33
C ARG A 85 6.56 2.66 21.87
N LEU A 86 7.74 2.91 21.33
CA LEU A 86 7.98 3.22 19.92
C LEU A 86 8.86 2.13 19.30
N ASP A 87 8.28 1.40 18.36
CA ASP A 87 8.98 0.36 17.61
C ASP A 87 9.65 0.95 16.38
N TYR A 88 10.84 0.44 16.07
CA TYR A 88 11.62 0.82 14.90
C TYR A 88 12.27 -0.38 14.25
N GLU A 89 12.62 -0.22 12.99
CA GLU A 89 13.23 -1.24 12.15
C GLU A 89 14.48 -0.69 11.48
N CYS A 90 15.56 -1.45 11.50
CA CYS A 90 16.80 -1.07 10.85
C CYS A 90 16.69 -1.15 9.33
N LEU A 91 17.40 -0.26 8.63
CA LEU A 91 17.57 -0.35 7.18
C LEU A 91 18.32 -1.63 6.80
N ASP A 92 18.21 -2.04 5.54
CA ASP A 92 18.85 -3.26 5.05
C ASP A 92 20.35 -3.30 5.33
N GLY A 93 20.79 -4.40 5.92
CA GLY A 93 22.18 -4.59 6.32
C GLY A 93 22.57 -3.82 7.57
N TYR A 94 21.62 -3.35 8.39
CA TYR A 94 21.90 -2.76 9.69
C TYR A 94 21.19 -3.52 10.84
N GLU A 95 21.79 -3.52 12.03
CA GLU A 95 21.26 -4.10 13.27
C GLU A 95 21.36 -3.13 14.44
N ASN A 96 20.47 -3.28 15.41
CA ASN A 96 20.55 -2.54 16.66
C ASN A 96 21.68 -3.08 17.56
N ARG A 97 21.87 -2.46 18.73
CA ARG A 97 22.90 -2.86 19.71
C ARG A 97 22.78 -4.32 20.19
N ASP A 98 21.59 -4.91 20.11
CA ASP A 98 21.30 -6.28 20.52
C ASP A 98 21.44 -7.29 19.38
N GLY A 99 21.94 -6.88 18.20
CA GLY A 99 22.08 -7.74 17.02
C GLY A 99 20.74 -8.08 16.34
N ARG A 100 19.70 -7.27 16.55
CA ARG A 100 18.36 -7.47 15.99
C ARG A 100 18.06 -6.44 14.90
N THR A 101 17.29 -6.84 13.89
CA THR A 101 16.85 -5.96 12.79
C THR A 101 15.69 -5.04 13.16
N ALA A 102 15.07 -5.27 14.32
CA ALA A 102 14.02 -4.42 14.87
C ALA A 102 14.21 -4.27 16.37
N GLY A 103 13.82 -3.11 16.89
CA GLY A 103 13.93 -2.77 18.29
C GLY A 103 12.74 -1.94 18.76
N SER A 104 12.65 -1.76 20.07
CA SER A 104 11.61 -0.93 20.68
C SER A 104 12.23 -0.07 21.78
N ILE A 105 11.89 1.21 21.79
CA ILE A 105 12.30 2.16 22.83
C ILE A 105 11.06 2.65 23.58
N VAL A 106 11.21 2.93 24.87
CA VAL A 106 10.11 3.38 25.73
C VAL A 106 10.39 4.78 26.23
N CYS A 107 9.39 5.67 26.16
CA CYS A 107 9.51 7.02 26.72
C CYS A 107 9.47 6.96 28.25
N GLY A 108 10.61 7.18 28.90
CA GLY A 108 10.75 7.22 30.36
C GLY A 108 10.84 8.64 30.92
N GLN A 109 11.03 8.72 32.24
CA GLN A 109 11.04 10.00 32.96
C GLN A 109 12.19 10.93 32.52
N ASN A 110 13.32 10.33 32.11
CA ASN A 110 14.53 11.00 31.67
C ASN A 110 14.69 11.05 30.14
N GLY A 111 13.63 10.72 29.39
CA GLY A 111 13.67 10.59 27.92
C GLY A 111 13.57 9.14 27.47
N TRP A 112 13.98 8.85 26.23
CA TRP A 112 13.94 7.50 25.66
C TRP A 112 14.85 6.52 26.40
N SER A 113 14.39 5.27 26.54
CA SER A 113 15.13 4.20 27.21
C SER A 113 16.46 3.83 26.53
N ASP A 114 16.55 4.02 25.21
CA ASP A 114 17.76 3.77 24.42
C ASP A 114 17.78 4.65 23.16
N LYS A 115 18.92 4.72 22.46
CA LYS A 115 19.07 5.38 21.17
C LYS A 115 18.58 4.44 20.05
N ALA A 116 17.65 4.89 19.21
CA ALA A 116 17.21 4.17 18.02
C ALA A 116 18.22 4.30 16.86
N ALA A 117 19.41 3.72 17.04
CA ALA A 117 20.48 3.69 16.05
C ALA A 117 20.75 2.24 15.61
N CYS A 118 21.00 2.07 14.31
CA CYS A 118 21.41 0.79 13.74
C CYS A 118 22.80 0.88 13.10
N TYR A 119 23.56 -0.20 13.19
CA TYR A 119 24.95 -0.34 12.76
C TYR A 119 25.04 -1.40 11.66
N GLU A 120 26.00 -1.28 10.73
CA GLU A 120 26.15 -2.23 9.63
C GLU A 120 26.33 -3.67 10.17
N ARG A 121 25.53 -4.62 9.66
CA ARG A 121 25.65 -6.04 10.00
C ARG A 121 26.94 -6.59 9.43
N GLU A 122 27.67 -7.29 10.28
CA GLU A 122 28.84 -8.06 9.89
C GLU A 122 28.59 -9.55 10.14
N CYS A 123 29.01 -10.40 9.21
CA CYS A 123 29.01 -11.84 9.40
C CYS A 123 30.39 -12.29 9.88
N SER A 124 30.44 -13.08 10.95
CA SER A 124 31.67 -13.72 11.42
C SER A 124 31.72 -15.18 10.95
N ILE A 125 32.91 -15.76 10.85
CA ILE A 125 33.05 -17.20 10.52
C ILE A 125 32.43 -18.02 11.68
N PRO A 126 31.43 -18.90 11.42
CA PRO A 126 30.87 -19.76 12.45
C PRO A 126 31.88 -20.79 12.95
N GLU A 127 31.58 -21.47 14.06
CA GLU A 127 32.30 -22.69 14.41
C GLU A 127 32.09 -23.75 13.32
N MET A 128 33.19 -24.21 12.72
CA MET A 128 33.18 -25.14 11.59
C MET A 128 33.76 -26.50 11.98
N ASP A 129 33.36 -27.53 11.24
CA ASP A 129 34.00 -28.84 11.31
C ASP A 129 35.51 -28.70 11.04
N THR A 130 36.32 -29.42 11.82
CA THR A 130 37.78 -29.54 11.67
C THR A 130 38.25 -29.79 10.24
N TYR A 131 37.46 -30.46 9.42
CA TYR A 131 37.83 -30.80 8.04
C TYR A 131 37.36 -29.80 6.99
N LEU A 132 36.55 -28.82 7.36
CA LEU A 132 35.97 -27.82 6.49
C LEU A 132 36.83 -26.55 6.47
N ASN A 133 37.43 -26.25 5.33
CA ASN A 133 38.25 -25.06 5.15
C ASN A 133 37.45 -23.96 4.46
N ALA A 134 37.46 -22.76 5.04
CA ALA A 134 36.80 -21.58 4.49
C ALA A 134 37.81 -20.52 3.99
N TYR A 135 37.47 -19.85 2.88
CA TYR A 135 38.27 -18.80 2.26
C TYR A 135 37.38 -17.68 1.68
N PRO A 136 37.79 -16.40 1.81
CA PRO A 136 39.02 -15.91 2.41
C PRO A 136 39.00 -16.01 3.95
N ARG A 137 40.15 -16.08 4.61
CA ARG A 137 40.24 -16.07 6.08
C ARG A 137 40.22 -14.62 6.60
N LYS A 138 39.06 -14.17 7.05
CA LYS A 138 38.86 -12.87 7.71
C LYS A 138 38.06 -13.08 9.01
N GLU A 139 38.21 -12.19 9.98
CA GLU A 139 37.44 -12.27 11.24
C GLU A 139 35.99 -11.83 11.03
N THR A 140 35.78 -10.75 10.26
CA THR A 140 34.46 -10.23 9.92
C THR A 140 34.29 -10.01 8.41
N PHE A 141 33.05 -10.12 7.95
CA PHE A 141 32.63 -10.02 6.56
C PHE A 141 31.45 -9.07 6.46
N LYS A 142 31.41 -8.27 5.40
CA LYS A 142 30.30 -7.35 5.17
C LYS A 142 29.17 -8.01 4.40
N VAL A 143 27.96 -7.45 4.49
CA VAL A 143 26.84 -7.88 3.65
C VAL A 143 27.24 -7.85 2.17
N GLY A 144 26.98 -8.95 1.48
CA GLY A 144 27.37 -9.20 0.09
C GLY A 144 28.72 -9.88 -0.08
N ASP A 145 29.53 -10.04 0.97
CA ASP A 145 30.76 -10.84 0.88
C ASP A 145 30.44 -12.34 0.76
N VAL A 146 31.29 -13.06 0.02
CA VAL A 146 31.13 -14.48 -0.27
C VAL A 146 32.24 -15.27 0.40
N LEU A 147 31.85 -16.33 1.11
CA LEU A 147 32.75 -17.30 1.74
C LEU A 147 32.67 -18.61 0.97
N LYS A 148 33.82 -19.14 0.55
CA LYS A 148 33.95 -20.38 -0.22
C LYS A 148 34.52 -21.48 0.66
N PHE A 149 34.09 -22.71 0.42
CA PHE A 149 34.48 -23.86 1.22
C PHE A 149 35.25 -24.90 0.41
N SER A 150 36.03 -25.71 1.12
CA SER A 150 36.70 -26.90 0.57
C SER A 150 36.89 -27.93 1.68
N CYS A 151 36.74 -29.21 1.36
CA CYS A 151 36.98 -30.29 2.30
C CYS A 151 38.45 -30.72 2.27
N SER A 152 39.02 -30.99 3.44
CA SER A 152 40.36 -31.58 3.58
C SER A 152 40.30 -33.11 3.60
N GLN A 153 41.48 -33.75 3.47
CA GLN A 153 41.67 -35.20 3.59
C GLN A 153 40.85 -36.05 2.59
N GLY A 154 40.55 -35.51 1.41
CA GLY A 154 39.80 -36.23 0.37
C GLY A 154 38.33 -36.51 0.72
N ARG A 155 37.78 -35.84 1.74
CA ARG A 155 36.37 -35.92 2.11
C ARG A 155 35.48 -35.28 1.04
N ILE A 156 34.27 -35.79 0.92
CA ILE A 156 33.29 -35.31 -0.08
C ILE A 156 32.44 -34.22 0.57
N MET A 157 32.30 -33.10 -0.12
CA MET A 157 31.47 -31.97 0.32
C MET A 157 30.00 -32.27 0.06
N VAL A 158 29.17 -32.13 1.09
CA VAL A 158 27.71 -32.26 1.02
C VAL A 158 27.10 -30.92 1.38
N GLY A 159 26.47 -30.25 0.40
CA GLY A 159 25.87 -28.94 0.55
C GLY A 159 26.46 -27.89 -0.39
N ALA A 160 26.18 -26.61 -0.10
CA ALA A 160 26.62 -25.49 -0.93
C ALA A 160 28.12 -25.21 -0.73
N ASP A 161 28.88 -25.14 -1.82
CA ASP A 161 30.32 -24.89 -1.76
C ASP A 161 30.71 -23.44 -1.46
N SER A 162 29.72 -22.57 -1.38
CA SER A 162 29.87 -21.15 -1.10
C SER A 162 28.59 -20.57 -0.50
N VAL A 163 28.76 -19.55 0.33
CA VAL A 163 27.68 -18.82 0.99
C VAL A 163 27.94 -17.32 0.91
N GLN A 164 26.88 -16.53 0.93
CA GLN A 164 26.96 -15.07 0.93
C GLN A 164 26.45 -14.52 2.26
N CYS A 165 27.07 -13.44 2.74
CA CYS A 165 26.63 -12.72 3.92
C CYS A 165 25.42 -11.84 3.57
N TYR A 166 24.31 -12.04 4.25
CA TYR A 166 23.10 -11.23 4.10
C TYR A 166 22.76 -10.49 5.40
N HIS A 167 21.78 -9.60 5.33
CA HIS A 167 21.24 -8.93 6.51
C HIS A 167 20.55 -9.88 7.51
N PHE A 168 20.46 -11.18 7.20
CA PHE A 168 19.98 -12.25 8.09
C PHE A 168 21.05 -13.32 8.37
N GLY A 169 22.31 -13.07 8.01
CA GLY A 169 23.45 -13.97 8.25
C GLY A 169 23.92 -14.73 7.00
N TRP A 170 24.73 -15.76 7.20
CA TRP A 170 25.24 -16.61 6.13
C TRP A 170 24.13 -17.47 5.51
N SER A 171 24.02 -17.43 4.18
CA SER A 171 23.06 -18.23 3.44
C SER A 171 23.62 -18.63 2.05
N PRO A 172 23.28 -19.82 1.52
CA PRO A 172 22.53 -20.91 2.15
C PRO A 172 23.27 -21.56 3.34
N LYS A 173 22.74 -22.65 3.90
CA LYS A 173 23.37 -23.38 5.01
C LYS A 173 24.78 -23.84 4.64
N LEU A 174 25.71 -23.77 5.60
CA LEU A 174 27.09 -24.21 5.42
C LEU A 174 27.17 -25.70 5.03
N PRO A 175 28.12 -26.10 4.18
CA PRO A 175 28.30 -27.49 3.77
C PRO A 175 28.93 -28.33 4.88
N THR A 176 28.85 -29.65 4.72
CA THR A 176 29.47 -30.63 5.61
C THR A 176 30.48 -31.48 4.85
N CYS A 177 31.55 -31.95 5.51
CA CYS A 177 32.57 -32.80 4.91
C CYS A 177 32.41 -34.25 5.36
N LYS A 178 31.81 -35.08 4.52
CA LYS A 178 31.49 -36.47 4.84
C LYS A 178 32.67 -37.40 4.49
N GLU A 179 32.94 -38.34 5.40
CA GLU A 179 33.91 -39.42 5.21
C GLU A 179 33.24 -40.61 4.50
N GLY A 180 33.90 -41.18 3.50
CA GLY A 180 33.41 -42.34 2.75
C GLY A 180 32.62 -42.00 1.48
N LYS A 181 31.74 -42.91 1.05
CA LYS A 181 30.92 -42.76 -0.17
C LYS A 181 29.62 -42.02 0.12
N VAL A 182 29.31 -41.04 -0.72
CA VAL A 182 27.99 -40.39 -0.78
C VAL A 182 26.98 -41.28 -1.48
N LYS A 183 25.70 -41.14 -1.14
CA LYS A 183 24.62 -41.90 -1.76
C LYS A 183 24.17 -41.27 -3.09
N SER A 184 23.76 -42.13 -4.02
CA SER A 184 23.05 -41.72 -5.24
C SER A 184 21.56 -41.50 -4.95
N CYS A 185 20.91 -40.70 -5.78
CA CYS A 185 19.48 -40.46 -5.71
C CYS A 185 18.71 -41.36 -6.68
N ALA A 186 17.48 -41.71 -6.28
CA ALA A 186 16.48 -42.29 -7.17
C ALA A 186 16.05 -41.27 -8.26
N PRO A 187 15.26 -41.67 -9.27
CA PRO A 187 14.78 -40.74 -10.30
C PRO A 187 14.08 -39.52 -9.67
N PRO A 188 14.30 -38.32 -10.23
CA PRO A 188 13.84 -37.09 -9.62
C PRO A 188 12.30 -36.99 -9.58
N PRO A 189 11.71 -36.30 -8.59
CA PRO A 189 10.26 -36.19 -8.45
C PRO A 189 9.57 -35.52 -9.65
N GLN A 190 8.30 -35.84 -9.89
CA GLN A 190 7.52 -35.12 -10.91
C GLN A 190 7.13 -33.73 -10.41
N LEU A 191 7.13 -32.75 -11.32
CA LEU A 191 6.73 -31.37 -11.04
C LEU A 191 5.28 -31.15 -11.45
N LEU A 192 4.43 -30.77 -10.48
CA LEU A 192 3.04 -30.39 -10.77
C LEU A 192 3.02 -29.17 -11.70
N ASN A 193 2.25 -29.25 -12.79
CA ASN A 193 2.18 -28.21 -13.84
C ASN A 193 3.53 -27.88 -14.49
N GLY A 194 4.47 -28.85 -14.52
CA GLY A 194 5.74 -28.72 -15.21
C GLY A 194 6.30 -30.07 -15.66
N LYS A 195 7.48 -30.03 -16.29
CA LYS A 195 8.19 -31.19 -16.82
C LYS A 195 9.69 -31.03 -16.60
N GLY A 196 10.36 -32.11 -16.19
CA GLY A 196 11.83 -32.16 -16.15
C GLY A 196 12.40 -32.44 -17.54
N LYS A 197 13.54 -31.82 -17.85
CA LYS A 197 14.30 -32.08 -19.09
C LYS A 197 15.13 -33.36 -18.91
N GLU A 198 15.08 -34.23 -19.91
CA GLU A 198 15.99 -35.39 -20.06
C GLU A 198 16.05 -36.36 -18.85
N ILE A 199 14.91 -36.62 -18.20
CA ILE A 199 14.84 -37.61 -17.09
C ILE A 199 14.80 -39.03 -17.67
N HIS A 200 15.99 -39.64 -17.83
CA HIS A 200 16.13 -40.96 -18.44
C HIS A 200 16.90 -41.98 -17.59
N LYS A 201 17.57 -41.55 -16.52
CA LYS A 201 18.36 -42.44 -15.66
C LYS A 201 17.52 -43.04 -14.53
N GLU A 202 17.84 -44.29 -14.16
CA GLU A 202 17.28 -44.96 -12.99
C GLU A 202 17.96 -44.55 -11.68
N GLU A 203 19.22 -44.10 -11.75
CA GLU A 203 20.01 -43.65 -10.60
C GLU A 203 20.84 -42.43 -10.99
N TYR A 204 20.88 -41.45 -10.09
CA TYR A 204 21.61 -40.19 -10.28
C TYR A 204 22.71 -40.05 -9.25
N ALA A 205 23.94 -39.86 -9.71
CA ALA A 205 25.09 -39.72 -8.81
C ALA A 205 25.02 -38.41 -8.03
N HIS A 206 25.73 -38.36 -6.90
CA HIS A 206 25.87 -37.13 -6.13
C HIS A 206 26.42 -35.98 -7.00
N ASN A 207 25.84 -34.79 -6.83
CA ASN A 207 26.07 -33.58 -7.61
C ASN A 207 25.51 -33.59 -9.05
N GLU A 208 24.82 -34.64 -9.50
CA GLU A 208 24.07 -34.57 -10.75
C GLU A 208 22.88 -33.61 -10.63
N VAL A 209 22.65 -32.84 -11.69
CA VAL A 209 21.65 -31.77 -11.76
C VAL A 209 20.61 -32.10 -12.81
N VAL A 210 19.35 -31.83 -12.50
CA VAL A 210 18.21 -31.97 -13.41
C VAL A 210 17.49 -30.63 -13.51
N GLU A 211 17.15 -30.23 -14.74
CA GLU A 211 16.42 -28.99 -15.00
C GLU A 211 14.92 -29.24 -15.16
N TYR A 212 14.11 -28.33 -14.68
CA TYR A 212 12.67 -28.31 -14.86
C TYR A 212 12.21 -27.09 -15.63
N ALA A 213 11.07 -27.23 -16.31
CA ALA A 213 10.33 -26.14 -16.91
C ALA A 213 8.86 -26.24 -16.51
N CYS A 214 8.21 -25.11 -16.26
CA CYS A 214 6.77 -25.06 -16.05
C CYS A 214 6.05 -25.18 -17.40
N ASN A 215 4.83 -25.73 -17.37
CA ASN A 215 3.95 -25.72 -18.53
C ASN A 215 3.50 -24.28 -18.83
N PRO A 216 3.05 -23.97 -20.07
CA PRO A 216 2.44 -22.69 -20.38
C PRO A 216 1.31 -22.35 -19.39
N ARG A 217 1.09 -21.06 -19.15
CA ARG A 217 0.25 -20.45 -18.09
C ARG A 217 0.82 -20.47 -16.68
N PHE A 218 1.93 -21.18 -16.45
CA PHE A 218 2.51 -21.26 -15.12
C PHE A 218 3.89 -20.60 -15.07
N LEU A 219 4.07 -19.71 -14.10
CA LEU A 219 5.34 -19.08 -13.77
C LEU A 219 6.09 -19.93 -12.74
N MET A 220 7.39 -20.11 -12.97
CA MET A 220 8.25 -20.81 -12.03
C MET A 220 8.66 -19.91 -10.85
N LYS A 221 8.45 -20.39 -9.64
CA LYS A 221 9.02 -19.84 -8.40
C LYS A 221 10.02 -20.83 -7.79
N GLY A 222 11.19 -20.33 -7.39
CA GLY A 222 12.31 -21.13 -6.90
C GLY A 222 13.31 -21.53 -7.99
N SER A 223 14.24 -22.40 -7.63
CA SER A 223 15.31 -22.86 -8.53
C SER A 223 14.76 -23.78 -9.63
N HIS A 224 15.00 -23.42 -10.90
CA HIS A 224 14.68 -24.29 -12.04
C HIS A 224 15.59 -25.53 -12.17
N LYS A 225 16.62 -25.63 -11.32
CA LYS A 225 17.59 -26.72 -11.27
C LYS A 225 17.54 -27.41 -9.91
N ILE A 226 17.38 -28.72 -9.87
CA ILE A 226 17.53 -29.52 -8.66
C ILE A 226 18.81 -30.37 -8.75
N GLN A 227 19.45 -30.64 -7.62
CA GLN A 227 20.70 -31.39 -7.54
C GLN A 227 20.57 -32.56 -6.56
N CYS A 228 21.21 -33.68 -6.85
CA CYS A 228 21.30 -34.82 -5.94
C CYS A 228 22.37 -34.58 -4.87
N VAL A 229 21.97 -34.48 -3.61
CA VAL A 229 22.84 -34.21 -2.46
C VAL A 229 22.74 -35.37 -1.47
N ASP A 230 23.75 -36.25 -1.46
CA ASP A 230 23.87 -37.42 -0.57
C ASP A 230 22.60 -38.30 -0.46
N GLY A 231 21.95 -38.56 -1.61
CA GLY A 231 20.77 -39.41 -1.72
C GLY A 231 19.43 -38.67 -1.64
N GLU A 232 19.44 -37.36 -1.40
CA GLU A 232 18.25 -36.52 -1.39
C GLU A 232 18.31 -35.45 -2.49
N TRP A 233 17.20 -35.21 -3.17
CA TRP A 233 17.09 -34.11 -4.14
C TRP A 233 16.88 -32.79 -3.41
N THR A 234 17.54 -31.73 -3.89
CA THR A 234 17.29 -30.36 -3.42
C THR A 234 15.84 -29.92 -3.71
N ALA A 235 15.41 -28.80 -3.11
CA ALA A 235 14.02 -28.34 -3.17
C ALA A 235 13.49 -28.21 -4.61
N LEU A 236 12.29 -28.75 -4.84
CA LEU A 236 11.60 -28.72 -6.13
C LEU A 236 10.98 -27.31 -6.36
N PRO A 237 11.09 -26.73 -7.58
CA PRO A 237 10.41 -25.48 -7.88
C PRO A 237 8.89 -25.62 -7.84
N VAL A 238 8.20 -24.49 -7.88
CA VAL A 238 6.74 -24.40 -7.85
C VAL A 238 6.26 -23.67 -9.08
N CYS A 239 5.31 -24.26 -9.80
CA CYS A 239 4.64 -23.63 -10.93
C CYS A 239 3.34 -22.98 -10.44
N ILE A 240 3.27 -21.64 -10.45
CA ILE A 240 2.09 -20.86 -10.05
C ILE A 240 1.40 -20.34 -11.29
N GLU A 241 0.08 -20.43 -11.34
CA GLU A 241 -0.71 -19.91 -12.45
C GLU A 241 -0.53 -18.38 -12.57
N GLU A 242 -0.29 -17.91 -13.79
CA GLU A 242 -0.13 -16.51 -14.14
C GLU A 242 -1.35 -16.07 -14.98
N GLU A 243 -2.21 -15.27 -14.37
CA GLU A 243 -3.47 -14.81 -14.99
C GLU A 243 -3.26 -13.69 -16.02
N ARG A 244 -2.10 -13.01 -15.98
CA ARG A 244 -1.80 -11.92 -16.93
C ARG A 244 -1.62 -12.47 -18.34
N THR A 245 -2.33 -11.84 -19.29
CA THR A 245 -2.24 -12.12 -20.71
C THR A 245 -1.50 -10.99 -21.43
N CYS A 246 -0.75 -11.32 -22.46
CA CYS A 246 -0.13 -10.31 -23.31
C CYS A 246 -1.18 -9.68 -24.23
N GLY A 247 -0.97 -8.40 -24.54
CA GLY A 247 -1.72 -7.69 -25.57
C GLY A 247 -1.37 -8.17 -26.98
N ASP A 248 -1.77 -7.37 -27.96
CA ASP A 248 -1.52 -7.65 -29.37
C ASP A 248 -0.02 -7.89 -29.66
N ILE A 249 0.24 -8.76 -30.63
CA ILE A 249 1.61 -9.11 -31.02
C ILE A 249 2.30 -7.85 -31.58
N PRO A 250 3.53 -7.52 -31.15
CA PRO A 250 4.26 -6.36 -31.66
C PRO A 250 4.45 -6.43 -33.17
N ASP A 251 4.09 -5.35 -33.87
CA ASP A 251 4.31 -5.25 -35.31
C ASP A 251 5.81 -5.14 -35.62
N THR A 252 6.26 -5.83 -36.66
CA THR A 252 7.67 -5.85 -37.08
C THR A 252 7.75 -5.50 -38.55
N ASP A 253 8.44 -4.39 -38.85
CA ASP A 253 8.57 -3.90 -40.21
C ASP A 253 9.21 -4.95 -41.12
N HIS A 254 8.57 -5.21 -42.27
CA HIS A 254 8.94 -6.26 -43.24
C HIS A 254 9.02 -7.71 -42.68
N GLY A 255 8.43 -7.94 -41.51
CA GLY A 255 8.21 -9.26 -40.92
C GLY A 255 6.78 -9.75 -41.13
N ASP A 256 6.62 -11.07 -41.24
CA ASP A 256 5.33 -11.74 -41.23
C ASP A 256 5.27 -12.64 -39.99
N VAL A 257 4.16 -12.58 -39.27
CA VAL A 257 3.90 -13.38 -38.06
C VAL A 257 2.87 -14.44 -38.39
N LYS A 258 3.11 -15.67 -37.93
CA LYS A 258 2.06 -16.69 -37.94
C LYS A 258 1.14 -16.45 -36.74
N PRO A 259 -0.09 -15.93 -36.93
CA PRO A 259 -0.94 -15.54 -35.82
C PRO A 259 -1.41 -16.77 -35.04
N SER A 260 -1.38 -16.70 -33.71
CA SER A 260 -2.17 -17.58 -32.83
C SER A 260 -3.41 -16.85 -32.34
N VAL A 261 -4.44 -17.59 -31.91
CA VAL A 261 -5.73 -17.05 -31.48
C VAL A 261 -5.60 -16.48 -30.05
N PRO A 262 -5.92 -15.19 -29.79
CA PRO A 262 -5.90 -14.61 -28.45
C PRO A 262 -7.00 -15.19 -27.55
N PRO A 263 -6.87 -15.10 -26.21
CA PRO A 263 -5.85 -14.38 -25.45
C PRO A 263 -4.50 -15.12 -25.34
N TYR A 264 -3.39 -14.37 -25.39
CA TYR A 264 -2.02 -14.89 -25.27
C TYR A 264 -1.63 -14.99 -23.79
N HIS A 265 -1.42 -16.20 -23.30
CA HIS A 265 -1.07 -16.46 -21.91
C HIS A 265 0.45 -16.51 -21.72
N HIS A 266 0.91 -16.45 -20.47
CA HIS A 266 2.30 -16.66 -20.11
C HIS A 266 2.86 -17.95 -20.73
N GLY A 267 4.03 -17.88 -21.38
CA GLY A 267 4.69 -18.99 -22.05
C GLY A 267 4.24 -19.22 -23.50
N ASP A 268 3.16 -18.58 -23.96
CA ASP A 268 2.77 -18.64 -25.37
C ASP A 268 3.85 -17.99 -26.23
N SER A 269 4.22 -18.67 -27.32
CA SER A 269 5.26 -18.19 -28.23
C SER A 269 4.73 -18.11 -29.65
N VAL A 270 5.10 -17.05 -30.36
CA VAL A 270 4.73 -16.84 -31.76
C VAL A 270 5.98 -16.79 -32.62
N GLU A 271 5.86 -17.34 -33.82
CA GLU A 271 6.96 -17.43 -34.77
C GLU A 271 6.94 -16.23 -35.71
N PHE A 272 8.09 -15.56 -35.80
CA PHE A 272 8.35 -14.50 -36.75
C PHE A 272 9.10 -15.05 -37.96
N SER A 273 8.83 -14.46 -39.12
CA SER A 273 9.55 -14.70 -40.36
C SER A 273 9.79 -13.35 -41.06
N CYS A 274 10.89 -13.21 -41.79
CA CYS A 274 11.13 -12.02 -42.61
C CYS A 274 10.82 -12.33 -44.08
N ARG A 275 10.34 -11.33 -44.82
CA ARG A 275 10.08 -11.44 -46.27
C ARG A 275 11.35 -11.78 -47.05
N GLU A 276 11.22 -12.35 -48.25
CA GLU A 276 12.34 -12.95 -49.04
C GLU A 276 13.57 -12.02 -49.30
N ALA A 277 13.39 -10.70 -49.25
CA ALA A 277 14.44 -9.69 -49.42
C ALA A 277 15.14 -9.25 -48.11
N PHE A 278 14.66 -9.71 -46.96
CA PHE A 278 15.10 -9.27 -45.64
C PHE A 278 15.76 -10.43 -44.87
N THR A 279 16.60 -10.09 -43.90
CA THR A 279 17.28 -11.04 -43.01
C THR A 279 16.93 -10.76 -41.56
N MET A 280 16.66 -11.82 -40.81
CA MET A 280 16.25 -11.76 -39.41
C MET A 280 17.45 -11.56 -38.49
N ILE A 281 17.40 -10.50 -37.68
CA ILE A 281 18.37 -10.21 -36.63
C ILE A 281 17.66 -10.28 -35.28
N GLY A 282 17.99 -11.28 -34.48
CA GLY A 282 17.36 -11.52 -33.17
C GLY A 282 16.64 -12.87 -33.10
N PRO A 283 15.75 -13.05 -32.11
CA PRO A 283 15.11 -14.35 -31.88
C PRO A 283 14.00 -14.63 -32.90
N ARG A 284 13.93 -15.87 -33.41
CA ARG A 284 12.86 -16.32 -34.32
C ARG A 284 11.49 -16.44 -33.63
N PHE A 285 11.50 -16.69 -32.33
CA PHE A 285 10.30 -16.78 -31.51
C PHE A 285 10.33 -15.68 -30.47
N ILE A 286 9.20 -15.01 -30.28
CA ILE A 286 8.98 -14.23 -29.06
C ILE A 286 8.02 -14.99 -28.17
N THR A 287 8.16 -14.80 -26.87
CA THR A 287 7.35 -15.46 -25.85
C THR A 287 6.66 -14.41 -24.99
N CYS A 288 5.41 -14.64 -24.63
CA CYS A 288 4.68 -13.84 -23.66
C CYS A 288 5.17 -14.18 -22.25
N ILE A 289 5.72 -13.21 -21.53
CA ILE A 289 6.24 -13.38 -20.18
C ILE A 289 5.51 -12.39 -19.26
N SER A 290 4.56 -12.91 -18.49
CA SER A 290 3.82 -12.17 -17.45
C SER A 290 3.17 -10.88 -17.95
N GLY A 291 2.56 -10.95 -19.13
CA GLY A 291 1.85 -9.83 -19.78
C GLY A 291 2.69 -9.01 -20.75
N GLU A 292 4.00 -9.25 -20.83
CA GLU A 292 4.89 -8.55 -21.77
C GLU A 292 5.53 -9.52 -22.78
N TRP A 293 5.55 -9.11 -24.06
CA TRP A 293 6.26 -9.85 -25.11
C TRP A 293 7.77 -9.64 -25.01
N THR A 294 8.55 -10.71 -25.16
CA THR A 294 10.01 -10.59 -25.31
C THR A 294 10.37 -9.80 -26.57
N GLN A 295 11.60 -9.24 -26.61
CA GLN A 295 12.05 -8.38 -27.71
C GLN A 295 11.89 -9.07 -29.10
N PRO A 296 11.15 -8.46 -30.05
CA PRO A 296 10.97 -9.02 -31.39
C PRO A 296 12.24 -8.92 -32.25
N PRO A 297 12.38 -9.79 -33.26
CA PRO A 297 13.47 -9.70 -34.21
C PRO A 297 13.36 -8.45 -35.08
N GLN A 298 14.46 -8.05 -35.69
CA GLN A 298 14.52 -7.00 -36.70
C GLN A 298 14.74 -7.61 -38.09
N CYS A 299 13.91 -7.25 -39.06
CA CYS A 299 14.09 -7.63 -40.46
C CYS A 299 14.82 -6.52 -41.20
N LEU A 300 16.06 -6.77 -41.63
CA LEU A 300 16.87 -5.79 -42.37
C LEU A 300 17.07 -6.24 -43.82
N ALA A 301 16.99 -5.29 -44.75
CA ALA A 301 17.21 -5.57 -46.16
C ALA A 301 18.65 -6.08 -46.37
N LYS A 302 18.83 -7.06 -47.26
CA LYS A 302 20.13 -7.74 -47.48
C LYS A 302 21.26 -6.78 -47.87
N ASP A 303 20.93 -5.68 -48.53
CA ASP A 303 21.85 -4.62 -48.97
C ASP A 303 22.20 -3.60 -47.86
N GLU A 304 21.40 -3.51 -46.80
CA GLU A 304 21.65 -2.66 -45.63
C GLU A 304 22.50 -3.36 -44.54
N LEU A 305 22.71 -4.67 -44.66
CA LEU A 305 23.48 -5.45 -43.70
C LEU A 305 24.94 -4.98 -43.62
N LYS A 306 25.38 -4.61 -42.42
CA LYS A 306 26.75 -4.18 -42.19
C LYS A 306 27.68 -5.40 -42.19
N LYS A 307 28.79 -5.31 -42.93
CA LYS A 307 29.85 -6.32 -42.91
C LYS A 307 30.68 -6.23 -41.63
N CYS A 308 30.98 -7.36 -41.01
CA CYS A 308 31.85 -7.40 -39.84
C CYS A 308 33.31 -7.24 -40.25
N LYS A 309 34.04 -6.39 -39.53
CA LYS A 309 35.49 -6.25 -39.70
C LYS A 309 36.20 -7.22 -38.77
N TRP A 310 37.24 -7.87 -39.26
CA TRP A 310 38.11 -8.71 -38.45
C TRP A 310 39.43 -7.99 -38.20
N SER A 311 39.77 -7.78 -36.94
CA SER A 311 41.02 -7.13 -36.55
C SER A 311 42.18 -8.11 -36.69
N LYS A 312 43.32 -7.64 -37.20
CA LYS A 312 44.57 -8.41 -37.42
C LYS A 312 45.12 -9.03 -36.13
N LEU A 313 44.63 -10.21 -35.75
CA LEU A 313 45.33 -11.12 -34.84
C LEU A 313 45.70 -12.38 -35.64
N PHE A 314 46.82 -12.25 -36.38
CA PHE A 314 47.74 -13.27 -36.91
C PHE A 314 47.18 -14.52 -37.64
N PRO A 315 47.21 -14.57 -38.98
CA PRO A 315 47.42 -15.83 -39.71
C PRO A 315 48.92 -16.19 -39.74
N PRO A 316 49.32 -17.48 -39.67
CA PRO A 316 50.73 -17.90 -39.75
C PRO A 316 51.36 -17.83 -41.14
N ASP A 317 50.63 -17.49 -42.21
CA ASP A 317 51.19 -17.44 -43.56
C ASP A 317 50.87 -16.11 -44.24
N GLY A 318 51.94 -15.37 -44.52
CA GLY A 318 51.93 -14.01 -45.01
C GLY A 318 51.49 -13.90 -46.47
N GLU A 319 50.18 -13.94 -46.71
CA GLU A 319 49.59 -13.34 -47.91
C GLU A 319 48.76 -12.09 -47.59
N LEU A 320 48.97 -11.07 -48.41
CA LEU A 320 48.43 -9.73 -48.26
C LEU A 320 46.99 -9.67 -48.82
N ALA A 321 46.00 -10.13 -48.05
CA ALA A 321 44.60 -10.04 -48.48
C ALA A 321 44.00 -8.66 -48.14
N HIS A 322 43.76 -7.85 -49.17
CA HIS A 322 42.97 -6.63 -49.12
C HIS A 322 41.54 -6.92 -48.60
N LYS A 323 41.09 -6.12 -47.62
CA LYS A 323 39.68 -5.92 -47.20
C LYS A 323 38.97 -7.15 -46.58
N ILE A 324 39.23 -7.40 -45.30
CA ILE A 324 38.56 -8.45 -44.51
C ILE A 324 37.22 -7.95 -43.95
N GLY A 325 36.25 -7.71 -44.84
CA GLY A 325 34.85 -7.50 -44.48
C GLY A 325 34.08 -8.80 -44.66
N TYR A 326 33.53 -9.35 -43.57
CA TYR A 326 32.75 -10.58 -43.59
C TYR A 326 31.26 -10.29 -43.66
N ASP A 327 30.56 -11.01 -44.53
CA ASP A 327 29.12 -10.90 -44.68
C ASP A 327 28.41 -11.48 -43.44
N HIS A 328 27.18 -11.03 -43.21
CA HIS A 328 26.33 -11.56 -42.15
C HIS A 328 26.17 -13.08 -42.26
N ASN A 329 26.06 -13.78 -41.12
CA ASN A 329 26.07 -15.24 -40.97
C ASN A 329 27.39 -15.95 -41.32
N THR A 330 28.46 -15.20 -41.60
CA THR A 330 29.80 -15.82 -41.67
C THR A 330 30.21 -16.32 -40.30
N ASN A 331 30.41 -17.63 -40.15
CA ASN A 331 31.01 -18.26 -38.97
C ASN A 331 32.53 -18.25 -39.09
N LYS A 332 33.22 -17.79 -38.04
CA LYS A 332 34.68 -17.83 -37.92
C LYS A 332 35.12 -18.48 -36.63
N SER A 333 35.95 -19.51 -36.80
CA SER A 333 36.72 -20.08 -35.70
C SER A 333 37.96 -19.23 -35.41
N TYR A 334 38.30 -19.11 -34.12
CA TYR A 334 39.52 -18.46 -33.66
C TYR A 334 40.04 -19.16 -32.41
N GLN A 335 41.36 -19.12 -32.23
CA GLN A 335 42.03 -19.72 -31.09
C GLN A 335 42.79 -18.64 -30.33
N CYS A 336 42.63 -18.60 -29.00
CA CYS A 336 43.36 -17.67 -28.16
C CYS A 336 44.73 -18.25 -27.77
N ARG A 337 45.76 -17.41 -27.79
CA ARG A 337 47.14 -17.80 -27.49
C ARG A 337 47.22 -18.41 -26.07
N GLY A 338 47.68 -19.66 -25.97
CA GLY A 338 47.81 -20.38 -24.69
C GLY A 338 46.60 -21.25 -24.30
N LYS A 339 45.53 -21.28 -25.10
CA LYS A 339 44.40 -22.21 -24.93
C LYS A 339 44.34 -23.20 -26.10
N SER A 340 44.08 -24.47 -25.82
CA SER A 340 43.88 -25.52 -26.84
C SER A 340 42.47 -25.50 -27.45
N GLU A 341 41.56 -24.73 -26.88
CA GLU A 341 40.15 -24.67 -27.29
C GLU A 341 39.94 -23.76 -28.52
N LEU A 342 39.23 -24.28 -29.52
CA LEU A 342 38.81 -23.56 -30.72
C LEU A 342 37.45 -22.87 -30.46
N LYS A 343 37.45 -21.54 -30.36
CA LYS A 343 36.21 -20.75 -30.18
C LYS A 343 35.61 -20.38 -31.53
N HIS A 344 34.31 -20.12 -31.57
CA HIS A 344 33.59 -19.72 -32.79
C HIS A 344 32.84 -18.41 -32.54
N SER A 345 32.71 -17.59 -33.58
CA SER A 345 31.90 -16.37 -33.56
C SER A 345 31.24 -16.16 -34.91
N ILE A 346 30.02 -15.65 -34.91
CA ILE A 346 29.20 -15.44 -36.10
C ILE A 346 29.04 -13.92 -36.31
N CYS A 347 29.14 -13.48 -37.57
CA CYS A 347 28.89 -12.09 -37.92
C CYS A 347 27.39 -11.76 -37.91
N ILE A 348 26.94 -10.95 -36.96
CA ILE A 348 25.56 -10.45 -36.83
C ILE A 348 25.56 -8.93 -37.06
N ASN A 349 25.10 -8.50 -38.24
CA ASN A 349 24.97 -7.09 -38.66
C ASN A 349 26.12 -6.17 -38.20
N GLY A 350 27.34 -6.46 -38.66
CA GLY A 350 28.54 -5.66 -38.39
C GLY A 350 29.21 -5.91 -37.05
N LYS A 351 28.64 -6.77 -36.19
CA LYS A 351 29.21 -7.18 -34.89
C LYS A 351 29.42 -8.69 -34.84
N TRP A 352 30.48 -9.11 -34.17
CA TRP A 352 30.74 -10.53 -33.90
C TRP A 352 30.02 -10.98 -32.65
N ASP A 353 29.34 -12.13 -32.72
CA ASP A 353 28.62 -12.74 -31.61
C ASP A 353 29.00 -14.23 -31.42
N PRO A 354 29.54 -14.65 -30.27
CA PRO A 354 30.01 -13.79 -29.18
C PRO A 354 31.16 -12.89 -29.63
N LYS A 355 31.32 -11.72 -28.98
CA LYS A 355 32.39 -10.77 -29.33
C LYS A 355 33.75 -11.44 -29.30
N VAL A 356 34.53 -11.29 -30.38
CA VAL A 356 35.89 -11.84 -30.49
C VAL A 356 36.81 -11.14 -29.49
N ALA A 357 37.01 -11.77 -28.33
CA ALA A 357 37.88 -11.29 -27.27
C ALA A 357 38.71 -12.46 -26.72
N CYS A 358 40.03 -12.28 -26.72
CA CYS A 358 40.98 -13.14 -26.01
C CYS A 358 41.47 -12.52 -24.70
N LYS A 359 40.87 -11.41 -24.27
CA LYS A 359 40.95 -11.02 -22.86
C LYS A 359 40.37 -12.19 -22.08
N GLU A 360 41.04 -12.60 -21.01
CA GLU A 360 40.40 -13.40 -19.96
C GLU A 360 38.98 -12.85 -19.84
N GLU A 361 37.95 -13.67 -20.09
CA GLU A 361 36.62 -13.31 -19.62
C GLU A 361 36.90 -12.84 -18.20
N ALA A 362 36.73 -11.54 -17.92
CA ALA A 362 36.82 -11.05 -16.56
C ALA A 362 36.02 -12.07 -15.78
N GLN A 363 36.64 -12.82 -14.87
CA GLN A 363 36.02 -13.99 -14.30
C GLN A 363 34.76 -13.50 -13.59
N ILE A 364 33.65 -13.46 -14.32
CA ILE A 364 32.35 -13.11 -13.83
C ILE A 364 32.10 -14.30 -12.92
N GLN A 365 32.39 -14.08 -11.64
CA GLN A 365 32.31 -15.16 -10.70
C GLN A 365 30.84 -15.55 -10.70
N PRO A 366 30.53 -16.85 -10.86
CA PRO A 366 29.15 -17.27 -10.73
C PRO A 366 28.71 -16.94 -9.31
N CYS A 367 27.44 -16.55 -9.16
CA CYS A 367 26.88 -16.33 -7.84
C CYS A 367 26.91 -17.64 -7.05
N PRO A 368 27.09 -17.55 -5.71
CA PRO A 368 26.89 -18.70 -4.85
C PRO A 368 25.46 -19.22 -5.02
N PRO A 369 25.14 -20.43 -4.54
CA PRO A 369 23.76 -20.89 -4.57
C PRO A 369 22.84 -19.89 -3.85
N PRO A 370 21.58 -19.74 -4.29
CA PRO A 370 20.69 -18.71 -3.82
C PRO A 370 20.42 -18.82 -2.31
N PRO A 371 20.17 -17.68 -1.65
CA PRO A 371 19.89 -17.67 -0.23
C PRO A 371 18.54 -18.30 0.08
N HIS A 372 18.46 -18.94 1.24
CA HIS A 372 17.19 -19.25 1.86
C HIS A 372 16.63 -18.00 2.57
N ILE A 373 15.60 -17.39 1.98
CA ILE A 373 14.94 -16.18 2.50
C ILE A 373 14.16 -16.53 3.79
N PRO A 374 14.31 -15.78 4.90
CA PRO A 374 13.49 -15.96 6.09
C PRO A 374 11.99 -15.86 5.77
N ASN A 375 11.19 -16.81 6.26
CA ASN A 375 9.77 -16.96 5.92
C ASN A 375 9.46 -17.14 4.41
N GLY A 376 10.48 -17.35 3.59
CA GLY A 376 10.37 -17.85 2.22
C GLY A 376 10.03 -19.34 2.21
N ARG A 377 9.40 -19.79 1.13
CA ARG A 377 9.27 -21.22 0.82
C ARG A 377 10.67 -21.79 0.55
N ASP A 378 10.86 -23.06 0.90
CA ASP A 378 12.13 -23.73 0.65
C ASP A 378 12.43 -23.78 -0.85
N MET A 379 13.57 -23.24 -1.21
CA MET A 379 14.14 -23.23 -2.56
C MET A 379 15.64 -23.54 -2.50
N THR A 380 16.05 -24.27 -1.46
CA THR A 380 17.43 -24.69 -1.26
C THR A 380 17.94 -25.42 -2.49
N THR A 381 19.13 -25.01 -2.94
CA THR A 381 19.88 -25.66 -3.99
C THR A 381 21.36 -25.45 -3.74
N THR A 382 22.19 -26.28 -4.35
CA THR A 382 23.65 -26.22 -4.28
C THR A 382 24.27 -25.80 -5.62
N VAL A 383 23.42 -25.46 -6.60
CA VAL A 383 23.82 -25.05 -7.94
C VAL A 383 24.18 -23.56 -7.97
N LYS A 384 25.27 -23.23 -8.66
CA LYS A 384 25.72 -21.85 -8.91
C LYS A 384 25.01 -21.24 -10.11
N TYR A 385 24.90 -19.92 -10.09
CA TYR A 385 24.21 -19.16 -11.12
C TYR A 385 25.15 -18.23 -11.88
N GLN A 386 24.90 -18.07 -13.17
CA GLN A 386 25.63 -17.14 -14.03
C GLN A 386 25.08 -15.72 -13.87
N ASP A 387 25.91 -14.73 -14.17
CA ASP A 387 25.51 -13.33 -14.15
C ASP A 387 24.33 -13.07 -15.09
N GLY A 388 23.36 -12.29 -14.61
CA GLY A 388 22.09 -12.02 -15.28
C GLY A 388 21.00 -13.05 -15.01
N GLU A 389 21.30 -14.25 -14.49
CA GLU A 389 20.26 -15.21 -14.12
C GLU A 389 19.40 -14.67 -12.97
N LYS A 390 18.10 -14.96 -13.04
CA LYS A 390 17.10 -14.51 -12.07
C LYS A 390 16.38 -15.67 -11.43
N ILE A 391 15.95 -15.49 -10.19
CA ILE A 391 15.12 -16.46 -9.48
C ILE A 391 13.97 -15.75 -8.80
N SER A 392 12.76 -16.20 -9.09
CA SER A 392 11.54 -15.69 -8.47
C SER A 392 11.33 -16.29 -7.08
N ILE A 393 11.08 -15.44 -6.10
CA ILE A 393 10.89 -15.84 -4.71
C ILE A 393 9.41 -16.05 -4.40
N LEU A 394 9.12 -17.03 -3.54
CA LEU A 394 7.78 -17.29 -3.02
C LEU A 394 7.83 -17.32 -1.48
N CYS A 395 6.96 -16.54 -0.83
CA CYS A 395 6.84 -16.55 0.62
C CYS A 395 5.96 -17.70 1.12
N LYS A 396 6.12 -18.09 2.39
CA LYS A 396 5.24 -19.06 3.06
C LYS A 396 3.81 -18.53 3.18
N GLU A 397 2.88 -19.44 3.47
CA GLU A 397 1.51 -19.06 3.82
C GLU A 397 1.49 -18.03 4.96
N ASN A 398 0.57 -17.07 4.88
CA ASN A 398 0.50 -15.89 5.78
C ASN A 398 1.65 -14.88 5.67
N TYR A 399 2.53 -14.99 4.67
CA TYR A 399 3.52 -13.95 4.38
C TYR A 399 3.31 -13.36 2.98
N LEU A 400 3.70 -12.11 2.80
CA LEU A 400 3.71 -11.39 1.53
C LEU A 400 5.12 -10.95 1.22
N ILE A 401 5.44 -10.92 -0.07
CA ILE A 401 6.72 -10.42 -0.55
C ILE A 401 6.71 -8.89 -0.52
N GLN A 402 7.76 -8.32 0.04
CA GLN A 402 8.04 -6.89 -0.01
C GLN A 402 9.29 -6.67 -0.86
N ASP A 403 9.30 -5.55 -1.58
CA ASP A 403 10.37 -5.09 -2.48
C ASP A 403 10.39 -5.81 -3.84
N ALA A 404 11.32 -6.73 -4.10
CA ALA A 404 11.51 -7.33 -5.42
C ALA A 404 11.02 -8.79 -5.50
N GLU A 405 10.22 -9.14 -6.51
CA GLU A 405 9.75 -10.52 -6.67
C GLU A 405 10.84 -11.50 -7.13
N GLU A 406 11.94 -10.98 -7.68
CA GLU A 406 13.04 -11.74 -8.24
C GLU A 406 14.38 -11.28 -7.66
N ILE A 407 15.23 -12.25 -7.30
CA ILE A 407 16.65 -12.00 -7.04
C ILE A 407 17.43 -12.15 -8.35
N VAL A 408 18.45 -11.31 -8.54
CA VAL A 408 19.26 -11.30 -9.76
C VAL A 408 20.72 -11.55 -9.40
N CYS A 409 21.36 -12.50 -10.09
CA CYS A 409 22.79 -12.71 -9.97
C CYS A 409 23.53 -11.61 -10.72
N LYS A 410 24.34 -10.81 -10.00
CA LYS A 410 25.14 -9.76 -10.60
C LYS A 410 26.53 -9.68 -9.96
N ASP A 411 27.57 -9.74 -10.78
CA ASP A 411 28.97 -9.66 -10.39
C ASP A 411 29.35 -10.68 -9.28
N GLY A 412 28.78 -11.89 -9.38
CA GLY A 412 29.00 -12.98 -8.41
C GLY A 412 28.30 -12.82 -7.06
N ARG A 413 27.30 -11.94 -6.97
CA ARG A 413 26.49 -11.71 -5.78
C ARG A 413 25.00 -11.65 -6.13
N TRP A 414 24.16 -12.17 -5.24
CA TRP A 414 22.72 -11.98 -5.36
C TRP A 414 22.32 -10.56 -4.97
N GLN A 415 21.52 -9.93 -5.82
CA GLN A 415 20.96 -8.60 -5.64
C GLN A 415 19.44 -8.66 -5.50
N SER A 416 18.86 -7.56 -4.99
CA SER A 416 17.40 -7.39 -4.85
C SER A 416 16.75 -8.43 -3.94
N ILE A 417 17.36 -8.71 -2.78
CA ILE A 417 16.89 -9.73 -1.83
C ILE A 417 15.58 -9.27 -1.17
N PRO A 418 14.45 -9.98 -1.38
CA PRO A 418 13.17 -9.57 -0.81
C PRO A 418 12.97 -10.00 0.63
N ARG A 419 11.95 -9.40 1.25
CA ARG A 419 11.50 -9.74 2.60
C ARG A 419 10.11 -10.37 2.54
N CYS A 420 9.94 -11.47 3.27
CA CYS A 420 8.63 -12.06 3.50
C CYS A 420 8.07 -11.51 4.82
N ILE A 421 7.12 -10.58 4.72
CA ILE A 421 6.46 -9.93 5.85
C ILE A 421 5.15 -10.64 6.19
N GLU A 422 4.85 -10.77 7.47
CA GLU A 422 3.63 -11.43 7.91
C GLU A 422 2.41 -10.61 7.48
N LYS A 423 1.36 -11.30 7.03
CA LYS A 423 0.06 -10.71 6.70
C LYS A 423 -0.59 -10.19 7.96
N ILE A 424 -0.61 -8.87 8.11
CA ILE A 424 -1.25 -8.21 9.25
C ILE A 424 -2.76 -8.13 8.98
N GLY A 425 -3.54 -8.68 9.91
CA GLY A 425 -5.00 -8.54 9.91
C GLY A 425 -5.46 -7.14 10.29
N CYS A 426 -6.64 -6.73 9.85
CA CYS A 426 -7.21 -5.43 10.14
C CYS A 426 -8.04 -5.45 11.42
N SER A 427 -8.05 -4.34 12.14
CA SER A 427 -9.00 -4.13 13.24
C SER A 427 -10.44 -4.04 12.72
N GLN A 428 -11.38 -3.68 13.59
CA GLN A 428 -12.76 -3.46 13.17
C GLN A 428 -12.87 -2.47 12.00
N PRO A 429 -13.78 -2.74 11.05
CA PRO A 429 -13.99 -1.91 9.87
C PRO A 429 -14.52 -0.52 10.23
N PRO A 430 -14.20 0.52 9.42
CA PRO A 430 -14.68 1.87 9.65
C PRO A 430 -16.20 1.95 9.71
N GLN A 431 -16.74 2.75 10.62
CA GLN A 431 -18.18 3.07 10.59
C GLN A 431 -18.43 4.16 9.55
N ILE A 432 -19.51 4.05 8.78
CA ILE A 432 -19.92 5.04 7.79
C ILE A 432 -21.31 5.58 8.15
N ASP A 433 -21.55 6.86 7.89
CA ASP A 433 -22.85 7.47 8.13
C ASP A 433 -23.90 6.88 7.17
N HIS A 434 -25.06 6.51 7.72
CA HIS A 434 -26.17 5.90 6.97
C HIS A 434 -25.81 4.61 6.22
N GLY A 435 -24.79 3.86 6.67
CA GLY A 435 -24.41 2.58 6.06
C GLY A 435 -23.96 1.54 7.06
N THR A 436 -24.24 0.29 6.73
CA THR A 436 -23.95 -0.88 7.57
C THR A 436 -23.31 -2.00 6.75
N ILE A 437 -22.57 -2.90 7.40
CA ILE A 437 -21.91 -4.01 6.73
C ILE A 437 -22.92 -5.13 6.51
N SER A 438 -23.07 -5.57 5.26
CA SER A 438 -23.92 -6.69 4.88
C SER A 438 -23.26 -8.00 5.33
N SER A 439 -23.49 -8.43 6.57
CA SER A 439 -22.93 -9.69 7.05
C SER A 439 -23.69 -10.89 6.48
N SER A 440 -23.07 -11.65 5.58
CA SER A 440 -23.55 -12.96 5.14
C SER A 440 -23.09 -14.13 6.02
N SER A 441 -22.35 -13.86 7.11
CA SER A 441 -21.80 -14.87 8.02
C SER A 441 -22.88 -15.52 8.88
N SER A 442 -22.87 -16.86 8.96
CA SER A 442 -23.84 -17.65 9.72
C SER A 442 -23.75 -17.35 11.22
N ALA A 443 -24.79 -17.71 11.99
CA ALA A 443 -24.83 -17.50 13.44
C ALA A 443 -23.73 -18.28 14.21
N GLU A 444 -23.00 -19.17 13.55
CA GLU A 444 -21.89 -19.95 14.12
C GLU A 444 -20.56 -19.15 14.11
N GLU A 445 -20.29 -18.34 13.08
CA GLU A 445 -19.13 -17.42 13.05
C GLU A 445 -19.25 -16.30 14.11
N ARG A 446 -20.47 -15.98 14.56
CA ARG A 446 -20.69 -15.00 15.66
C ARG A 446 -20.11 -15.42 17.02
N ARG A 447 -19.86 -16.72 17.24
CA ARG A 447 -19.35 -17.24 18.53
C ARG A 447 -17.81 -17.27 18.63
N GLU A 448 -17.08 -17.19 17.51
CA GLU A 448 -15.61 -17.05 17.52
C GLU A 448 -15.14 -15.58 17.56
N ILE A 449 -16.03 -14.62 17.26
CA ILE A 449 -15.73 -13.17 17.24
C ILE A 449 -15.40 -12.59 18.63
N HIS A 450 -15.73 -13.30 19.72
CA HIS A 450 -15.39 -12.82 21.06
C HIS A 450 -13.93 -13.08 21.48
N GLU A 451 -13.16 -13.84 20.69
CA GLU A 451 -11.72 -14.05 20.92
C GLU A 451 -10.81 -13.52 19.80
N GLN A 452 -11.30 -13.26 18.58
CA GLN A 452 -10.49 -12.69 17.50
C GLN A 452 -10.98 -11.31 17.05
N ARG A 453 -10.31 -10.28 17.59
CA ARG A 453 -10.56 -8.85 17.37
C ARG A 453 -10.09 -8.34 15.99
N LEU A 454 -9.60 -9.22 15.11
CA LEU A 454 -8.91 -8.89 13.86
C LEU A 454 -9.43 -9.70 12.67
N TYR A 455 -9.70 -9.01 11.55
CA TYR A 455 -10.04 -9.58 10.26
C TYR A 455 -8.77 -9.98 9.50
N ALA A 456 -8.79 -11.12 8.80
CA ALA A 456 -7.62 -11.57 8.06
C ALA A 456 -7.25 -10.62 6.90
N HIS A 457 -5.98 -10.62 6.51
CA HIS A 457 -5.54 -9.92 5.31
C HIS A 457 -6.26 -10.47 4.07
N GLY A 458 -6.79 -9.58 3.23
CA GLY A 458 -7.56 -9.93 2.03
C GLY A 458 -9.03 -10.22 2.30
N THR A 459 -9.51 -10.04 3.54
CA THR A 459 -10.95 -10.08 3.82
C THR A 459 -11.66 -8.95 3.07
N ASN A 460 -12.73 -9.30 2.37
CA ASN A 460 -13.61 -8.38 1.66
C ASN A 460 -14.93 -8.24 2.44
N LEU A 461 -15.33 -7.01 2.75
CA LEU A 461 -16.61 -6.71 3.40
C LEU A 461 -17.44 -5.78 2.52
N ASN A 462 -18.73 -6.08 2.40
CA ASN A 462 -19.66 -5.28 1.62
C ASN A 462 -20.47 -4.35 2.54
N TYR A 463 -20.60 -3.09 2.15
CA TYR A 463 -21.52 -2.14 2.76
C TYR A 463 -22.84 -2.08 2.00
N THR A 464 -23.89 -1.80 2.76
CA THR A 464 -25.23 -1.45 2.31
C THR A 464 -25.67 -0.17 3.00
N CYS A 465 -26.21 0.76 2.24
CA CYS A 465 -26.77 2.00 2.79
C CYS A 465 -28.17 1.77 3.35
N GLU A 466 -28.56 2.62 4.29
CA GLU A 466 -29.91 2.70 4.83
C GLU A 466 -30.93 3.14 3.75
N GLU A 467 -32.22 2.89 3.99
CA GLU A 467 -33.28 3.30 3.07
C GLU A 467 -33.24 4.82 2.84
N GLY A 468 -33.23 5.25 1.58
CA GLY A 468 -33.13 6.66 1.20
C GLY A 468 -31.72 7.13 0.85
N PHE A 469 -30.73 6.25 0.92
CA PHE A 469 -29.34 6.52 0.56
C PHE A 469 -28.82 5.48 -0.46
N GLU A 470 -27.93 5.92 -1.35
CA GLU A 470 -27.30 5.09 -2.38
C GLU A 470 -25.77 5.16 -2.28
N ILE A 471 -25.08 4.09 -2.68
CA ILE A 471 -23.62 4.02 -2.67
C ILE A 471 -23.06 4.82 -3.84
N SER A 472 -22.10 5.69 -3.55
CA SER A 472 -21.46 6.57 -4.54
C SER A 472 -20.67 5.86 -5.64
N GLU A 473 -19.82 4.88 -5.30
CA GLU A 473 -18.95 4.19 -6.27
C GLU A 473 -18.86 2.68 -6.02
N HIS A 474 -18.09 2.27 -5.02
CA HIS A 474 -17.75 0.88 -4.74
C HIS A 474 -18.25 0.48 -3.35
N ASN A 475 -18.94 -0.65 -3.23
CA ASN A 475 -19.52 -1.09 -1.96
C ASN A 475 -18.60 -2.02 -1.14
N VAL A 476 -17.41 -2.34 -1.63
CA VAL A 476 -16.50 -3.32 -1.03
C VAL A 476 -15.31 -2.63 -0.39
N ILE A 477 -15.02 -2.97 0.87
CA ILE A 477 -13.73 -2.66 1.50
C ILE A 477 -12.88 -3.91 1.63
N ILE A 478 -11.57 -3.76 1.46
CA ILE A 478 -10.60 -4.84 1.48
C ILE A 478 -9.58 -4.58 2.59
N CYS A 479 -9.32 -5.57 3.42
CA CYS A 479 -8.25 -5.50 4.42
C CYS A 479 -6.89 -5.71 3.75
N GLN A 480 -6.04 -4.69 3.74
CA GLN A 480 -4.68 -4.73 3.19
C GLN A 480 -3.67 -4.29 4.23
N MET A 481 -2.78 -5.20 4.62
CA MET A 481 -1.69 -4.96 5.57
C MET A 481 -2.12 -4.22 6.86
N GLY A 482 -3.19 -4.68 7.50
CA GLY A 482 -3.74 -4.08 8.71
C GLY A 482 -4.52 -2.78 8.53
N LYS A 483 -4.68 -2.29 7.28
CA LYS A 483 -5.49 -1.12 6.94
C LYS A 483 -6.62 -1.49 5.98
N TRP A 484 -7.81 -1.00 6.26
CA TRP A 484 -8.93 -1.10 5.32
C TRP A 484 -8.72 -0.13 4.15
N SER A 485 -9.12 -0.54 2.95
CA SER A 485 -9.27 0.37 1.81
C SER A 485 -10.29 1.48 2.12
N SER A 486 -10.28 2.54 1.32
CA SER A 486 -11.21 3.67 1.48
C SER A 486 -12.67 3.18 1.54
N PRO A 487 -13.44 3.56 2.57
CA PRO A 487 -14.83 3.14 2.70
C PRO A 487 -15.76 3.89 1.73
N PRO A 488 -16.88 3.27 1.29
CA PRO A 488 -17.90 3.96 0.50
C PRO A 488 -18.55 5.12 1.24
N GLN A 489 -19.12 6.05 0.46
CA GLN A 489 -20.04 7.06 0.98
C GLN A 489 -21.48 6.74 0.57
N CYS A 490 -22.38 6.77 1.55
CA CYS A 490 -23.82 6.73 1.35
C CYS A 490 -24.33 8.14 1.07
N VAL A 491 -24.75 8.39 -0.17
CA VAL A 491 -25.27 9.67 -0.64
C VAL A 491 -26.79 9.63 -0.58
N GLY A 492 -27.39 10.62 0.07
CA GLY A 492 -28.85 10.69 0.18
C GLY A 492 -29.49 10.90 -1.19
N LEU A 493 -30.54 10.12 -1.48
CA LEU A 493 -31.29 10.24 -2.72
C LEU A 493 -31.94 11.64 -2.82
N PRO A 494 -31.97 12.25 -4.00
CA PRO A 494 -32.65 13.51 -4.19
C PRO A 494 -34.16 13.32 -3.99
N CYS A 495 -34.80 14.30 -3.35
CA CYS A 495 -36.25 14.34 -3.25
C CYS A 495 -36.87 14.90 -4.53
N GLY A 496 -38.04 14.36 -4.89
CA GLY A 496 -38.88 14.94 -5.94
C GLY A 496 -39.63 16.17 -5.46
N HIS A 497 -40.75 16.49 -6.11
CA HIS A 497 -41.55 17.65 -5.73
C HIS A 497 -42.01 17.59 -4.25
N PRO A 498 -41.94 18.72 -3.52
CA PRO A 498 -42.47 18.83 -2.17
C PRO A 498 -43.97 18.46 -2.11
N PRO A 499 -44.44 17.74 -1.07
CA PRO A 499 -45.86 17.45 -0.84
C PRO A 499 -46.72 18.72 -0.75
N TYR A 500 -47.96 18.64 -1.22
CA TYR A 500 -48.91 19.73 -1.14
C TYR A 500 -49.34 19.99 0.30
N ILE A 501 -49.25 21.24 0.76
CA ILE A 501 -49.81 21.71 2.04
C ILE A 501 -51.06 22.55 1.74
N LEU A 502 -52.14 22.32 2.48
CA LEU A 502 -53.38 23.09 2.31
C LEU A 502 -53.16 24.55 2.76
N ASN A 503 -53.52 25.51 1.90
CA ASN A 503 -53.33 26.95 2.11
C ASN A 503 -51.85 27.39 2.20
N GLY A 504 -50.93 26.65 1.57
CA GLY A 504 -49.51 27.01 1.49
C GLY A 504 -48.93 26.73 0.11
N VAL A 505 -48.12 27.65 -0.40
CA VAL A 505 -47.45 27.55 -1.70
C VAL A 505 -45.92 27.54 -1.55
N VAL A 506 -45.24 26.66 -2.27
CA VAL A 506 -43.78 26.62 -2.31
C VAL A 506 -43.25 27.82 -3.09
N SER A 507 -42.40 28.61 -2.45
CA SER A 507 -41.75 29.81 -2.98
C SER A 507 -40.87 29.54 -4.21
N HIS A 508 -40.13 28.43 -4.25
CA HIS A 508 -39.25 28.06 -5.36
C HIS A 508 -39.41 26.59 -5.75
N LYS A 509 -39.99 26.32 -6.94
CA LYS A 509 -40.16 24.96 -7.46
C LYS A 509 -38.98 24.54 -8.34
N LYS A 510 -38.23 23.52 -7.91
CA LYS A 510 -37.30 22.73 -8.72
C LYS A 510 -37.91 21.36 -9.06
N ASP A 511 -37.37 20.72 -10.08
CA ASP A 511 -37.73 19.34 -10.46
C ASP A 511 -37.11 18.29 -9.52
N SER A 512 -35.98 18.61 -8.88
CA SER A 512 -35.34 17.77 -7.86
C SER A 512 -34.63 18.61 -6.79
N TYR A 513 -34.58 18.07 -5.57
CA TYR A 513 -33.95 18.70 -4.42
C TYR A 513 -32.92 17.76 -3.81
N GLN A 514 -31.73 18.26 -3.53
CA GLN A 514 -30.65 17.44 -3.00
C GLN A 514 -30.89 17.09 -1.52
N TYR A 515 -30.27 16.01 -1.05
CA TYR A 515 -30.32 15.64 0.38
C TYR A 515 -29.89 16.81 1.27
N GLY A 516 -30.68 17.11 2.30
CA GLY A 516 -30.46 18.22 3.21
C GLY A 516 -30.95 19.59 2.69
N GLU A 517 -31.38 19.72 1.43
CA GLU A 517 -32.03 20.95 0.96
C GLU A 517 -33.36 21.18 1.70
N GLU A 518 -33.60 22.44 2.03
CA GLU A 518 -34.78 22.91 2.75
C GLU A 518 -35.64 23.79 1.84
N VAL A 519 -36.95 23.58 1.88
CA VAL A 519 -37.95 24.32 1.12
C VAL A 519 -38.92 24.99 2.09
N THR A 520 -39.18 26.27 1.87
CA THR A 520 -40.11 27.07 2.69
C THR A 520 -41.43 27.32 1.96
N TYR A 521 -42.53 27.20 2.68
CA TYR A 521 -43.88 27.49 2.20
C TYR A 521 -44.31 28.87 2.64
N ASP A 522 -44.95 29.58 1.71
CA ASP A 522 -45.67 30.81 1.98
C ASP A 522 -47.14 30.46 2.19
N CYS A 523 -47.69 30.77 3.37
CA CYS A 523 -49.11 30.55 3.64
C CYS A 523 -49.98 31.60 2.94
N ASP A 524 -51.17 31.17 2.51
CA ASP A 524 -52.18 32.05 1.91
C ASP A 524 -52.68 33.11 2.90
N GLU A 525 -53.27 34.18 2.38
CA GLU A 525 -53.70 35.34 3.17
C GLU A 525 -54.66 34.96 4.33
N GLY A 526 -54.26 35.25 5.57
CA GLY A 526 -55.01 34.88 6.79
C GLY A 526 -54.54 33.58 7.47
N PHE A 527 -53.56 32.88 6.89
CA PHE A 527 -52.94 31.69 7.44
C PHE A 527 -51.46 31.92 7.79
N GLY A 528 -50.94 31.19 8.76
CA GLY A 528 -49.56 31.28 9.22
C GLY A 528 -49.15 30.06 10.04
N THR A 529 -47.89 30.02 10.47
CA THR A 529 -47.29 28.91 11.24
C THR A 529 -46.60 29.43 12.50
N ASP A 530 -46.51 28.60 13.55
CA ASP A 530 -45.78 28.90 14.79
C ASP A 530 -44.27 28.62 14.62
N GLY A 531 -43.66 29.22 13.58
CA GLY A 531 -42.28 28.99 13.13
C GLY A 531 -42.12 29.10 11.61
N PRO A 532 -40.89 29.05 11.06
CA PRO A 532 -40.69 28.98 9.61
C PRO A 532 -41.30 27.69 9.06
N ALA A 533 -42.22 27.79 8.08
CA ALA A 533 -42.87 26.64 7.43
C ALA A 533 -41.90 25.96 6.46
N SER A 534 -40.84 25.36 6.99
CA SER A 534 -39.78 24.75 6.20
C SER A 534 -39.77 23.23 6.34
N MET A 535 -39.34 22.56 5.27
CA MET A 535 -39.23 21.12 5.23
C MET A 535 -37.97 20.71 4.48
N ARG A 536 -37.32 19.66 4.99
CA ARG A 536 -36.00 19.23 4.55
C ARG A 536 -36.06 17.87 3.86
N CYS A 537 -35.28 17.71 2.79
CA CYS A 537 -35.12 16.41 2.14
C CYS A 537 -34.29 15.46 3.01
N LEU A 538 -34.87 14.30 3.37
CA LEU A 538 -34.30 13.25 4.22
C LEU A 538 -34.00 11.97 3.42
N GLY A 539 -33.47 12.11 2.20
CA GLY A 539 -33.04 10.97 1.37
C GLY A 539 -34.23 10.32 0.65
N GLY A 540 -34.74 10.98 -0.39
CA GLY A 540 -35.91 10.54 -1.16
C GLY A 540 -37.28 10.76 -0.47
N LYS A 541 -37.32 11.01 0.84
CA LYS A 541 -38.53 11.41 1.58
C LYS A 541 -38.38 12.79 2.19
N TRP A 542 -39.47 13.53 2.25
CA TRP A 542 -39.51 14.85 2.89
C TRP A 542 -39.79 14.72 4.40
N SER A 543 -39.24 15.64 5.21
CA SER A 543 -39.64 15.80 6.61
C SER A 543 -41.14 16.15 6.72
N LEU A 544 -41.74 15.87 7.89
CA LEU A 544 -43.14 16.21 8.13
C LEU A 544 -43.38 17.73 7.99
N PRO A 545 -44.38 18.16 7.20
CA PRO A 545 -44.70 19.57 7.04
C PRO A 545 -45.41 20.12 8.28
N GLN A 546 -45.27 21.43 8.50
CA GLN A 546 -46.11 22.16 9.44
C GLN A 546 -47.29 22.78 8.69
N ASP A 547 -48.51 22.48 9.12
CA ASP A 547 -49.72 22.95 8.45
C ASP A 547 -49.91 24.46 8.61
N CYS A 548 -50.31 25.13 7.52
CA CYS A 548 -50.76 26.53 7.57
C CYS A 548 -52.08 26.61 8.37
N ILE A 549 -52.00 27.11 9.60
CA ILE A 549 -53.17 27.28 10.47
C ILE A 549 -53.76 28.67 10.30
N ASN A 550 -55.06 28.81 10.54
CA ASN A 550 -55.69 30.13 10.50
C ASN A 550 -55.22 30.96 11.71
N VAL A 551 -54.44 32.00 11.45
CA VAL A 551 -53.88 32.90 12.48
C VAL A 551 -54.64 34.22 12.59
N SER A 552 -55.71 34.37 11.81
CA SER A 552 -56.51 35.59 11.78
C SER A 552 -57.65 35.54 12.80
N CYS A 553 -57.90 36.65 13.48
CA CYS A 553 -58.99 36.77 14.43
C CYS A 553 -60.24 37.32 13.74
N VAL A 554 -61.36 36.66 13.98
CA VAL A 554 -62.70 37.13 13.63
C VAL A 554 -63.46 37.44 14.91
N ASN A 555 -64.52 38.23 14.82
CA ASN A 555 -65.40 38.59 15.94
C ASN A 555 -64.62 39.17 17.15
N PRO A 556 -64.14 40.42 17.07
CA PRO A 556 -63.50 41.08 18.21
C PRO A 556 -64.41 41.07 19.45
N PRO A 557 -63.85 40.87 20.66
CA PRO A 557 -64.62 40.77 21.89
C PRO A 557 -65.61 41.91 22.04
N GLN A 558 -66.88 41.61 22.30
CA GLN A 558 -67.87 42.66 22.53
C GLN A 558 -67.70 43.19 23.96
N VAL A 559 -67.51 44.50 24.07
CA VAL A 559 -67.38 45.21 25.36
C VAL A 559 -68.61 46.07 25.54
N GLU A 560 -69.31 45.90 26.67
CA GLU A 560 -70.50 46.67 27.00
C GLU A 560 -70.14 48.17 27.12
N ASN A 561 -70.99 49.04 26.57
CA ASN A 561 -70.77 50.49 26.49
C ASN A 561 -69.49 50.92 25.75
N ALA A 562 -68.98 50.11 24.81
CA ALA A 562 -67.87 50.47 23.94
C ALA A 562 -68.18 50.25 22.45
N VAL A 563 -67.59 51.06 21.58
CA VAL A 563 -67.56 50.86 20.13
C VAL A 563 -66.12 50.59 19.66
N ILE A 564 -65.99 49.81 18.58
CA ILE A 564 -64.69 49.55 17.94
C ILE A 564 -64.53 50.53 16.78
N GLN A 565 -63.55 51.43 16.88
CA GLN A 565 -63.36 52.50 15.89
C GLN A 565 -62.93 51.98 14.51
N ASN A 566 -62.10 50.94 14.49
CA ASN A 566 -61.47 50.41 13.28
C ASN A 566 -61.98 49.00 12.96
N GLN A 567 -63.31 48.82 13.00
CA GLN A 567 -63.94 47.53 12.81
C GLN A 567 -63.62 46.93 11.42
N LYS A 568 -62.86 45.83 11.41
CA LYS A 568 -62.61 44.99 10.24
C LYS A 568 -63.40 43.69 10.31
N SER A 569 -63.70 43.10 9.15
CA SER A 569 -64.29 41.76 9.06
C SER A 569 -63.32 40.64 9.49
N ARG A 570 -62.02 40.88 9.36
CA ARG A 570 -60.92 39.97 9.75
C ARG A 570 -59.72 40.80 10.19
N TYR A 571 -59.04 40.38 11.25
CA TYR A 571 -57.80 41.00 11.74
C TYR A 571 -56.65 40.00 11.62
N GLN A 572 -55.55 40.41 11.01
CA GLN A 572 -54.35 39.57 10.90
C GLN A 572 -53.63 39.47 12.27
N SER A 573 -52.84 38.43 12.49
CA SER A 573 -52.01 38.31 13.70
C SER A 573 -51.09 39.54 13.81
N GLY A 574 -51.11 40.22 14.96
CA GLY A 574 -50.45 41.50 15.23
C GLY A 574 -51.30 42.76 15.01
N GLU A 575 -52.44 42.66 14.31
CA GLU A 575 -53.37 43.79 14.14
C GLU A 575 -54.19 44.04 15.41
N LYS A 576 -54.65 45.29 15.56
CA LYS A 576 -55.28 45.80 16.79
C LYS A 576 -56.69 46.29 16.52
N ALA A 577 -57.66 45.87 17.33
CA ALA A 577 -58.99 46.45 17.42
C ALA A 577 -58.99 47.52 18.53
N ARG A 578 -59.28 48.77 18.17
CA ARG A 578 -59.27 49.91 19.08
C ARG A 578 -60.66 50.18 19.62
N TYR A 579 -60.79 50.16 20.94
CA TYR A 579 -62.06 50.36 21.64
C TYR A 579 -62.20 51.78 22.15
N GLU A 580 -63.41 52.31 22.11
CA GLU A 580 -63.79 53.63 22.64
C GLU A 580 -65.08 53.51 23.45
N CYS A 581 -65.09 54.02 24.68
CA CYS A 581 -66.27 54.00 25.53
C CYS A 581 -67.32 55.02 25.06
N ILE A 582 -68.60 54.64 25.11
CA ILE A 582 -69.72 55.46 24.64
C ILE A 582 -70.20 56.39 25.75
N GLY A 583 -70.21 57.71 25.54
CA GLY A 583 -70.74 58.67 26.51
C GLY A 583 -69.70 59.07 27.56
N ASN A 584 -70.05 58.99 28.86
CA ASN A 584 -69.21 59.48 29.97
C ASN A 584 -68.51 58.35 30.76
N TYR A 585 -68.39 57.14 30.20
CA TYR A 585 -67.73 56.01 30.88
C TYR A 585 -66.21 56.08 30.73
N ASP A 586 -65.48 55.68 31.79
CA ASP A 586 -64.02 55.65 31.79
C ASP A 586 -63.50 54.28 31.29
N LEU A 587 -62.45 54.30 30.47
CA LEU A 587 -61.83 53.09 29.91
C LEU A 587 -60.81 52.49 30.88
N PHE A 588 -61.03 51.24 31.28
CA PHE A 588 -60.13 50.46 32.14
C PHE A 588 -59.49 49.30 31.37
N GLY A 589 -58.19 49.38 31.14
CA GLY A 589 -57.40 48.36 30.44
C GLY A 589 -56.64 48.93 29.24
N GLU A 590 -56.12 48.04 28.39
CA GLU A 590 -55.49 48.42 27.13
C GLU A 590 -56.56 48.80 26.10
N ILE A 591 -56.43 49.97 25.50
CA ILE A 591 -57.38 50.50 24.50
C ILE A 591 -57.35 49.69 23.19
N ASP A 592 -56.18 49.13 22.87
CA ASP A 592 -55.96 48.34 21.68
C ASP A 592 -55.94 46.84 22.05
N VAL A 593 -56.92 46.08 21.57
CA VAL A 593 -56.97 44.62 21.70
C VAL A 593 -56.27 44.00 20.49
N VAL A 594 -55.19 43.26 20.73
CA VAL A 594 -54.35 42.71 19.69
C VAL A 594 -54.82 41.30 19.34
N CYS A 595 -54.90 40.99 18.05
CA CYS A 595 -55.02 39.61 17.58
C CYS A 595 -53.64 38.94 17.66
N LEU A 596 -53.49 37.85 18.39
CA LEU A 596 -52.26 37.05 18.46
C LEU A 596 -52.58 35.61 18.09
N ASN A 597 -52.08 35.18 16.93
CA ASN A 597 -52.18 33.80 16.41
C ASN A 597 -53.61 33.22 16.52
N GLY A 598 -54.60 33.95 16.01
CA GLY A 598 -56.01 33.55 16.01
C GLY A 598 -56.76 33.79 17.33
N THR A 599 -56.10 34.33 18.37
CA THR A 599 -56.73 34.62 19.67
C THR A 599 -56.63 36.11 20.02
N TRP A 600 -57.72 36.69 20.53
CA TRP A 600 -57.74 38.08 21.00
C TRP A 600 -57.10 38.23 22.39
N THR A 601 -56.31 39.29 22.60
CA THR A 601 -55.86 39.67 23.94
C THR A 601 -57.03 40.12 24.83
N LYS A 602 -56.78 40.28 26.13
CA LYS A 602 -57.82 40.66 27.09
C LYS A 602 -58.45 42.02 26.71
N PRO A 603 -59.79 42.11 26.59
CA PRO A 603 -60.47 43.36 26.22
C PRO A 603 -60.56 44.35 27.40
N PRO A 604 -60.68 45.66 27.12
CA PRO A 604 -60.91 46.69 28.14
C PRO A 604 -62.33 46.62 28.72
N GLN A 605 -62.56 47.37 29.79
CA GLN A 605 -63.89 47.54 30.41
C GLN A 605 -64.24 49.03 30.43
N CYS A 606 -65.48 49.38 30.05
CA CYS A 606 -66.03 50.73 30.20
C CYS A 606 -66.97 50.75 31.41
N LYS A 607 -66.67 51.57 32.42
CA LYS A 607 -67.43 51.61 33.70
C LYS A 607 -67.76 53.02 34.14
#